data_AF-A0A7V1LR52-F1
#
_entry.id   AF-A0A7V1LR52-F1
#
_cell.length_a   1.000
_cell.length_b   1.000
_cell.length_c   1.000
_cell.angle_alpha   90.00
_cell.angle_beta   90.00
_cell.angle_gamma   90.00
#
_symmetry.space_group_name_H-M   'P 1'
#
loop_
_entity.id
_entity.type
_entity.pdbx_description
1 polymer ?
#
loop_
_entity_poly.entity_id
_entity_poly.type
_entity_poly.pdbx_seq_one_letter_code
_entity_poly.pdbx_strand_id
1 'polypeptide(L)'
;TLNQELQNILSTKDLRIVNLKGAKTNPEGFGKLIISLNQGKGFLQVNNMPKMGINQAFQLWVTVNGGVVSLGVFNPKNKQQYYPFSIPELSNKKTTIFFLTEEPSTGSQKPSKKVILTGKLM
;
A
#
# COMPACT_ATOMS: atom_id res chain seq x y z
N THR A 1 15.30 13.40 -3.83
CA THR A 1 13.93 13.85 -4.09
C THR A 1 13.03 12.66 -4.37
N LEU A 2 11.70 12.79 -4.28
CA LEU A 2 10.76 11.69 -4.56
C LEU A 2 11.01 11.06 -5.95
N ASN A 3 11.28 11.88 -6.96
CA ASN A 3 11.57 11.41 -8.32
C ASN A 3 12.85 10.56 -8.36
N GLN A 4 13.91 10.95 -7.64
CA GLN A 4 15.16 10.16 -7.59
C GLN A 4 14.94 8.83 -6.88
N GLU A 5 14.16 8.79 -5.79
CA GLU A 5 13.87 7.53 -5.09
C GLU A 5 13.04 6.57 -5.96
N LEU A 6 12.09 7.11 -6.74
CA LEU A 6 11.33 6.32 -7.70
C LEU A 6 12.22 5.80 -8.85
N GLN A 7 13.15 6.60 -9.38
CA GLN A 7 14.10 6.09 -10.38
C GLN A 7 15.03 5.02 -9.80
N ASN A 8 15.46 5.19 -8.55
CA ASN A 8 16.34 4.24 -7.86
C ASN A 8 15.65 2.90 -7.58
N ILE A 9 14.35 2.89 -7.24
CA ILE A 9 13.64 1.63 -7.04
C ILE A 9 13.39 0.92 -8.38
N LEU A 10 13.06 1.67 -9.44
CA LEU A 10 12.76 1.12 -10.77
C LEU A 10 13.98 0.48 -11.44
N SER A 11 15.20 0.84 -11.03
CA SER A 11 16.45 0.25 -11.53
C SER A 11 16.88 -1.01 -10.77
N THR A 12 16.15 -1.44 -9.74
CA THR A 12 16.48 -2.63 -8.96
C THR A 12 16.16 -3.93 -9.70
N LYS A 13 17.00 -4.96 -9.53
CA LYS A 13 16.77 -6.30 -10.11
C LYS A 13 15.64 -7.05 -9.40
N ASP A 14 15.37 -6.71 -8.15
CA ASP A 14 14.34 -7.32 -7.31
C ASP A 14 13.01 -6.55 -7.31
N LEU A 15 12.82 -5.63 -8.26
CA LEU A 15 11.56 -4.92 -8.43
C LEU A 15 10.38 -5.89 -8.45
N ARG A 16 9.37 -5.60 -7.64
CA ARG A 16 8.08 -6.30 -7.62
C ARG A 16 6.97 -5.28 -7.84
N ILE A 17 6.01 -5.66 -8.67
CA ILE A 17 4.80 -4.88 -8.90
C ILE A 17 3.62 -5.69 -8.38
N VAL A 18 2.85 -5.11 -7.45
CA VAL A 18 1.61 -5.71 -6.94
C VAL A 18 0.45 -4.83 -7.34
N ASN A 19 -0.44 -5.36 -8.19
CA ASN A 19 -1.68 -4.67 -8.53
C ASN A 19 -2.70 -4.87 -7.39
N LEU A 20 -3.24 -3.76 -6.89
CA LEU A 20 -4.32 -3.75 -5.92
C LEU A 20 -5.64 -3.49 -6.66
N LYS A 21 -6.59 -4.42 -6.53
CA LYS A 21 -7.92 -4.33 -7.12
C LYS A 21 -8.92 -3.78 -6.12
N GLY A 22 -9.94 -3.09 -6.61
CA GLY A 22 -11.10 -2.65 -5.84
C GLY A 22 -11.75 -3.80 -5.08
N ALA A 23 -12.00 -3.58 -3.79
CA ALA A 23 -12.82 -4.47 -2.98
C ALA A 23 -14.31 -4.16 -3.16
N LYS A 24 -15.19 -4.95 -2.53
CA LYS A 24 -16.66 -4.75 -2.61
C LYS A 24 -17.11 -3.33 -2.24
N THR A 25 -16.37 -2.65 -1.36
CA THR A 25 -16.69 -1.28 -0.92
C THR A 25 -16.26 -0.19 -1.93
N ASN A 26 -15.37 -0.52 -2.86
CA ASN A 26 -14.85 0.38 -3.89
C ASN A 26 -14.45 -0.40 -5.15
N PRO A 27 -15.41 -0.96 -5.91
CA PRO A 27 -15.13 -1.90 -7.01
C PRO A 27 -14.32 -1.28 -8.15
N GLU A 28 -14.50 0.00 -8.42
CA GLU A 28 -13.80 0.76 -9.48
C GLU A 28 -12.43 1.29 -9.04
N GLY A 29 -12.06 1.07 -7.78
CA GLY A 29 -10.77 1.46 -7.22
C GLY A 29 -9.63 0.65 -7.81
N PHE A 30 -8.49 1.31 -8.02
CA PHE A 30 -7.26 0.61 -8.35
C PHE A 30 -6.07 1.19 -7.60
N GLY A 31 -5.10 0.32 -7.32
CA GLY A 31 -3.79 0.74 -6.86
C GLY A 31 -2.68 -0.12 -7.42
N LYS A 32 -1.45 0.35 -7.23
CA LYS A 32 -0.22 -0.35 -7.61
C LYS A 32 0.81 -0.14 -6.52
N LEU A 33 1.44 -1.22 -6.09
CA LEU A 33 2.65 -1.19 -5.29
C LEU A 33 3.85 -1.44 -6.20
N ILE A 34 4.89 -0.62 -6.05
CA ILE A 34 6.20 -0.77 -6.68
C ILE A 34 7.19 -0.99 -5.54
N ILE A 35 7.77 -2.17 -5.41
CA ILE A 35 8.50 -2.60 -4.21
C ILE A 35 9.90 -3.09 -4.61
N SER A 36 10.92 -2.74 -3.82
CA SER A 36 12.21 -3.44 -3.78
C SER A 36 12.35 -4.06 -2.40
N LEU A 37 12.44 -5.39 -2.37
CA LEU A 37 12.58 -6.15 -1.13
C LEU A 37 13.96 -5.95 -0.53
N ASN A 38 15.00 -5.89 -1.37
CA ASN A 38 16.38 -5.68 -0.93
C ASN A 38 16.59 -4.29 -0.32
N GLN A 39 15.91 -3.26 -0.85
CA GLN A 39 15.99 -1.91 -0.30
C GLN A 39 15.04 -1.68 0.88
N GLY A 40 14.11 -2.59 1.17
CA GLY A 40 13.11 -2.40 2.22
C GLY A 40 12.18 -1.21 1.94
N LYS A 41 11.92 -0.89 0.66
CA LYS A 41 11.16 0.29 0.23
C LYS A 41 10.09 -0.04 -0.79
N GLY A 42 9.05 0.78 -0.83
CA GLY A 42 8.05 0.75 -1.88
C GLY A 42 7.33 2.07 -2.10
N PHE A 43 6.58 2.13 -3.20
CA PHE A 43 5.68 3.22 -3.53
C PHE A 43 4.28 2.69 -3.77
N LEU A 44 3.29 3.35 -3.18
CA LEU A 44 1.88 3.15 -3.45
C LEU A 44 1.41 4.20 -4.47
N GLN A 45 0.73 3.76 -5.50
CA GLN A 45 -0.08 4.59 -6.38
C GLN A 45 -1.54 4.15 -6.23
N VAL A 46 -2.47 5.10 -6.20
CA VAL A 46 -3.91 4.84 -6.10
C VAL A 46 -4.69 5.73 -7.07
N ASN A 47 -5.85 5.25 -7.51
CA ASN A 47 -6.82 6.03 -8.26
C ASN A 47 -8.25 5.55 -7.96
N ASN A 48 -9.25 6.38 -8.32
CA ASN A 48 -10.66 6.12 -8.06
C ASN A 48 -10.92 5.76 -6.58
N MET A 49 -10.32 6.53 -5.68
CA MET A 49 -10.47 6.33 -4.25
C MET A 49 -11.73 7.02 -3.74
N PRO A 50 -12.44 6.45 -2.74
CA PRO A 50 -13.61 7.08 -2.18
C PRO A 50 -13.25 8.42 -1.52
N LYS A 51 -14.21 9.35 -1.52
CA LYS A 51 -14.06 10.61 -0.76
C LYS A 51 -13.99 10.27 0.73
N MET A 52 -12.98 10.79 1.40
CA MET A 52 -12.77 10.62 2.83
C MET A 52 -13.34 11.79 3.62
N GLY A 53 -13.81 11.53 4.84
CA GLY A 53 -14.16 12.56 5.81
C GLY A 53 -12.93 13.30 6.37
N ILE A 54 -13.16 14.40 7.09
CA ILE A 54 -12.13 15.34 7.59
C ILE A 54 -11.09 14.66 8.51
N ASN A 55 -11.47 13.59 9.22
CA ASN A 55 -10.61 12.87 10.16
C ASN A 55 -10.30 11.42 9.72
N GLN A 56 -10.32 11.18 8.42
CA GLN A 56 -10.08 9.86 7.85
C GLN A 56 -8.84 9.85 6.93
N ALA A 57 -8.21 8.68 6.86
CA ALA A 57 -7.12 8.38 5.96
C ALA A 57 -7.22 6.94 5.46
N PHE A 58 -6.41 6.59 4.47
CA PHE A 58 -6.19 5.19 4.14
C PHE A 58 -4.98 4.65 4.88
N GLN A 59 -4.99 3.37 5.22
CA GLN A 59 -3.82 2.70 5.78
C GLN A 59 -3.50 1.46 4.95
N LEU A 60 -2.23 1.32 4.56
CA LEU A 60 -1.74 0.14 3.85
C LEU A 60 -1.28 -0.91 4.85
N TRP A 61 -1.67 -2.13 4.60
CA TRP A 61 -1.36 -3.28 5.44
C TRP A 61 -0.72 -4.39 4.62
N VAL A 62 0.06 -5.21 5.30
CA VAL A 62 0.63 -6.43 4.74
C VAL A 62 0.48 -7.60 5.71
N THR A 63 0.18 -8.80 5.19
CA THR A 63 0.21 -10.02 5.99
C THR A 63 1.61 -10.63 6.01
N VAL A 64 2.22 -10.72 7.19
CA VAL A 64 3.58 -11.28 7.37
C VAL A 64 3.54 -12.26 8.54
N ASN A 65 4.04 -13.48 8.32
CA ASN A 65 4.19 -14.51 9.37
C ASN A 65 2.92 -14.79 10.20
N GLY A 66 1.73 -14.67 9.60
CA GLY A 66 0.45 -14.89 10.28
C GLY A 66 -0.09 -13.66 11.03
N GLY A 67 0.66 -12.56 11.05
CA GLY A 67 0.23 -11.26 11.55
C GLY A 67 -0.07 -10.25 10.43
N VAL A 68 -0.56 -9.08 10.84
CA VAL A 68 -0.80 -7.93 9.95
C VAL A 68 0.06 -6.77 10.42
N VAL A 69 0.82 -6.19 9.51
CA VAL A 69 1.73 -5.06 9.77
C VAL A 69 1.26 -3.84 9.00
N SER A 70 1.22 -2.68 9.67
CA SER A 70 0.98 -1.39 9.03
C SER A 70 2.20 -0.97 8.21
N LEU A 71 1.99 -0.60 6.96
CA LEU A 71 3.01 -0.02 6.07
C LEU A 71 2.93 1.50 6.00
N GLY A 72 1.90 2.11 6.58
CA GLY A 72 1.77 3.57 6.67
C GLY A 72 0.34 4.05 6.48
N VAL A 73 0.12 5.30 6.89
CA VAL A 73 -1.13 6.05 6.73
C VAL A 73 -0.94 7.04 5.58
N PHE A 74 -1.89 7.05 4.65
CA PHE A 74 -1.86 7.85 3.43
C PHE A 74 -3.13 8.67 3.32
N ASN A 75 -2.95 9.96 3.07
CA ASN A 75 -4.04 10.82 2.68
C ASN A 75 -3.82 11.24 1.23
N PRO A 76 -4.49 10.61 0.25
CA PRO A 76 -4.35 11.00 -1.13
C PRO A 76 -4.84 12.42 -1.35
N LYS A 77 -3.90 13.37 -1.40
CA LYS A 77 -4.16 14.78 -1.68
C LYS A 77 -4.01 15.03 -3.17
N ASN A 78 -4.79 15.98 -3.68
CA ASN A 78 -4.67 16.47 -5.06
C ASN A 78 -3.22 16.93 -5.29
N LYS A 79 -2.48 16.21 -6.17
CA LYS A 79 -1.13 16.43 -6.72
C LYS A 79 -0.09 15.33 -6.44
N GLN A 80 -0.23 14.51 -5.39
CA GLN A 80 0.76 13.45 -5.13
C GLN A 80 0.35 12.13 -5.77
N GLN A 81 1.15 11.66 -6.74
CA GLN A 81 0.86 10.43 -7.49
C GLN A 81 1.40 9.16 -6.82
N TYR A 82 2.53 9.28 -6.11
CA TYR A 82 3.22 8.17 -5.46
C TYR A 82 3.45 8.46 -3.98
N TYR A 83 3.17 7.47 -3.14
CA TYR A 83 3.32 7.55 -1.68
C TYR A 83 4.39 6.54 -1.24
N PRO A 84 5.55 6.99 -0.74
CA PRO A 84 6.61 6.08 -0.28
C PRO A 84 6.19 5.36 1.01
N PHE A 85 6.68 4.13 1.18
CA PHE A 85 6.56 3.36 2.41
C PHE A 85 7.78 2.44 2.60
N SER A 86 8.03 2.03 3.84
CA SER A 86 9.01 1.00 4.17
C SER A 86 8.34 -0.36 4.19
N ILE A 87 8.99 -1.38 3.62
CA ILE A 87 8.49 -2.75 3.66
C ILE A 87 9.33 -3.57 4.66
N PRO A 88 8.71 -4.35 5.55
CA PRO A 88 9.46 -5.28 6.38
C PRO A 88 10.04 -6.42 5.52
N GLU A 89 10.95 -7.19 6.10
CA GLU A 89 11.41 -8.43 5.49
C GLU A 89 10.22 -9.36 5.25
N LEU A 90 10.04 -9.78 4.00
CA LEU A 90 8.98 -10.71 3.61
C LEU A 90 9.55 -12.11 3.50
N SER A 91 8.79 -13.11 3.99
CA SER A 91 9.16 -14.51 3.77
C SER A 91 8.79 -14.93 2.35
N ASN A 92 9.78 -15.40 1.59
CA ASN A 92 9.58 -15.91 0.23
C ASN A 92 8.76 -17.22 0.17
N LYS A 93 8.35 -17.78 1.32
CA LYS A 93 7.68 -19.09 1.42
C LYS A 93 6.16 -19.01 1.54
N LYS A 94 5.59 -17.81 1.69
CA LYS A 94 4.15 -17.62 1.89
C LYS A 94 3.62 -16.48 1.02
N THR A 95 2.39 -16.65 0.53
CA THR A 95 1.66 -15.58 -0.16
C THR A 95 1.54 -14.37 0.75
N THR A 96 2.00 -13.22 0.27
CA THR A 96 1.89 -11.95 0.99
C THR A 96 0.70 -11.19 0.45
N ILE A 97 -0.26 -10.86 1.31
CA ILE A 97 -1.45 -10.10 0.96
C ILE A 97 -1.24 -8.65 1.39
N PHE A 98 -1.49 -7.73 0.47
CA PHE A 98 -1.55 -6.31 0.72
C PHE A 98 -3.01 -5.85 0.64
N PHE A 99 -3.38 -4.92 1.50
CA PHE A 99 -4.71 -4.33 1.44
C PHE A 99 -4.73 -2.93 2.03
N LEU A 100 -5.64 -2.11 1.52
CA LEU A 100 -5.87 -0.74 1.95
C LEU A 100 -7.19 -0.69 2.71
N THR A 101 -7.21 -0.08 3.88
CA THR A 101 -8.45 0.18 4.64
C THR A 101 -8.66 1.67 4.84
N GLU A 102 -9.90 2.07 5.10
CA GLU A 102 -10.20 3.39 5.65
C GLU A 102 -10.07 3.36 7.18
N GLU A 103 -9.35 4.34 7.72
CA GLU A 103 -8.98 4.45 9.14
C GLU A 103 -9.07 5.91 9.61
N PRO A 104 -8.99 6.17 10.93
CA PRO A 104 -8.74 7.52 11.44
C PRO A 104 -7.46 8.11 10.86
N SER A 105 -7.37 9.45 10.77
CA SER A 105 -6.18 10.14 10.26
C SER A 105 -4.91 9.89 11.07
N THR A 106 -5.05 9.49 12.34
CA THR A 106 -3.95 9.07 13.22
C THR A 106 -3.47 7.64 12.95
N GLY A 107 -4.16 6.90 12.08
CA GLY A 107 -3.99 5.47 11.88
C GLY A 107 -4.64 4.62 12.98
N SER A 108 -4.62 3.33 12.74
CA SER A 108 -5.11 2.27 13.62
C SER A 108 -3.99 1.28 13.96
N GLN A 109 -4.11 0.62 15.11
CA GLN A 109 -3.24 -0.50 15.49
C GLN A 109 -3.62 -1.81 14.79
N LYS A 110 -4.87 -1.93 14.33
CA LYS A 110 -5.41 -3.09 13.62
C LYS A 110 -6.28 -2.59 12.46
N PRO A 111 -6.33 -3.33 11.33
CA PRO A 111 -7.15 -2.93 10.21
C PRO A 111 -8.64 -2.95 10.56
N SER A 112 -9.36 -1.95 10.07
CA SER A 112 -10.81 -1.91 10.08
C SER A 112 -11.39 -2.93 9.09
N LYS A 113 -12.71 -3.16 9.20
CA LYS A 113 -13.43 -4.05 8.27
C LYS A 113 -13.67 -3.41 6.89
N LYS A 114 -13.39 -2.12 6.72
CA LYS A 114 -13.65 -1.37 5.50
C LYS A 114 -12.45 -1.45 4.56
N VAL A 115 -12.26 -2.62 3.95
CA VAL A 115 -11.23 -2.86 2.93
C VAL A 115 -11.63 -2.17 1.63
N ILE A 116 -10.73 -1.35 1.08
CA ILE A 116 -10.91 -0.55 -0.13
C ILE A 116 -10.23 -1.19 -1.33
N LEU A 117 -8.97 -1.60 -1.18
CA LEU A 117 -8.18 -2.26 -2.21
C LEU A 117 -7.49 -3.51 -1.64
N THR A 118 -7.23 -4.51 -2.48
CA THR A 118 -6.44 -5.70 -2.09
C THR A 118 -5.62 -6.25 -3.25
N GLY A 119 -4.45 -6.80 -2.95
CA GLY A 119 -3.61 -7.50 -3.92
C GLY A 119 -2.70 -8.51 -3.22
N LYS A 120 -2.06 -9.37 -4.01
CA LYS A 120 -1.18 -10.41 -3.50
C LYS A 120 0.15 -10.40 -4.24
N LEU A 121 1.23 -10.59 -3.50
CA LEU A 121 2.54 -10.94 -4.01
C LEU A 121 2.69 -12.46 -3.88
N MET A 122 2.90 -13.11 -5.01
CA MET A 122 3.12 -14.57 -5.12
C MET A 122 4.61 -14.87 -5.25
#